data_AF-A0A372J9X7-F1
#
_entry.id   AF-A0A372J9X7-F1
#
_cell.length_a   1.000
_cell.length_b   1.000
_cell.length_c   1.000
_cell.angle_alpha   90.00
_cell.angle_beta   90.00
_cell.angle_gamma   90.00
#
_symmetry.space_group_name_H-M   'P 1'
#
loop_
_entity.id
_entity.type
_entity.pdbx_description
1 polymer ?
#
loop_
_entity_poly.entity_id
_entity_poly.type
_entity_poly.pdbx_seq_one_letter_code
_entity_poly.pdbx_strand_id
1 'polypeptide(L)'
;MATGLTGCGVRETDPIQAGGLPRVTAQPNQVVVYLVRDGRLARVFRPGLLNQPYLGLQQLTVRPPDAEIQRGYRTLLPAGVTLTADPSRIDQGGLLTVRVNRANVDWPRLVLAQVVCTANAAPNVRMVRLDYPIVVLAPQDGTTPSSGSNGTERLFERMASRYTCDQFADQIAG
;
A
#
# COMPACT_ATOMS: atom_id res chain seq x y z
N MET A 1 7.08 -78.44 20.78
CA MET A 1 6.05 -77.45 20.41
C MET A 1 5.93 -76.46 21.54
N ALA A 2 6.12 -75.16 21.28
CA ALA A 2 5.39 -74.02 21.85
C ALA A 2 6.17 -72.72 21.57
N THR A 3 5.56 -71.85 20.76
CA THR A 3 6.04 -70.54 20.33
C THR A 3 5.42 -69.48 21.24
N GLY A 4 6.20 -68.50 21.75
CA GLY A 4 5.68 -67.41 22.57
C GLY A 4 6.13 -66.06 22.05
N LEU A 5 5.31 -65.42 21.21
CA LEU A 5 5.48 -64.03 20.77
C LEU A 5 4.86 -63.10 21.81
N THR A 6 5.68 -62.40 22.60
CA THR A 6 5.21 -61.34 23.50
C THR A 6 5.14 -60.02 22.72
N GLY A 7 3.98 -59.72 22.15
CA GLY A 7 3.68 -58.40 21.61
C GLY A 7 3.06 -57.50 22.68
N CYS A 8 3.74 -56.41 23.06
CA CYS A 8 3.19 -55.36 23.91
C CYS A 8 2.09 -54.62 23.15
N GLY A 9 0.83 -54.86 23.49
CA GLY A 9 -0.31 -54.15 22.92
C GLY A 9 -0.34 -52.70 23.39
N VAL A 10 -0.26 -51.76 22.46
CA VAL A 10 -0.63 -50.36 22.70
C VAL A 10 -2.15 -50.27 22.77
N ARG A 11 -2.67 -49.71 23.87
CA ARG A 11 -4.11 -49.45 24.03
C ARG A 11 -4.48 -48.31 23.08
N GLU A 12 -5.49 -48.49 22.24
CA GLU A 12 -6.10 -47.37 21.51
C GLU A 12 -6.56 -46.34 22.54
N THR A 13 -5.98 -45.14 22.47
CA THR A 13 -6.51 -43.98 23.19
C THR A 13 -7.57 -43.36 22.31
N ASP A 14 -8.75 -43.13 22.87
CA ASP A 14 -9.84 -42.45 22.17
C ASP A 14 -9.36 -41.12 21.55
N PRO A 15 -9.84 -40.77 20.35
CA PRO A 15 -9.53 -39.49 19.73
C PRO A 15 -9.94 -38.34 20.65
N ILE A 16 -8.96 -37.57 21.14
CA ILE A 16 -9.25 -36.36 21.90
C ILE A 16 -9.81 -35.34 20.91
N GLN A 17 -11.03 -34.88 21.17
CA GLN A 17 -11.65 -33.83 20.36
C GLN A 17 -10.75 -32.59 20.42
N ALA A 18 -10.13 -32.24 19.28
CA ALA A 18 -9.44 -30.98 19.15
C ALA A 18 -10.44 -29.88 19.50
N GLY A 19 -10.15 -29.11 20.56
CA GLY A 19 -11.00 -27.99 20.98
C GLY A 19 -11.33 -27.10 19.78
N GLY A 20 -12.50 -26.45 19.83
CA GLY A 20 -12.94 -25.58 18.74
C GLY A 20 -11.85 -24.57 18.34
N LEU A 21 -11.70 -24.34 17.03
CA LEU A 21 -10.76 -23.36 16.49
C LEU A 21 -10.90 -22.03 17.26
N PRO A 22 -9.80 -21.40 17.70
CA PRO A 22 -9.87 -20.12 18.38
C PRO A 22 -10.58 -19.12 17.48
N ARG A 23 -11.77 -18.66 17.91
CA ARG A 23 -12.49 -17.60 17.21
C ARG A 23 -11.84 -16.28 17.59
N VAL A 24 -11.08 -15.72 16.67
CA VAL A 24 -10.57 -14.35 16.80
C VAL A 24 -11.76 -13.39 16.72
N THR A 25 -12.17 -12.83 17.86
CA THR A 25 -13.24 -11.83 17.98
C THR A 25 -12.76 -10.40 17.71
N ALA A 26 -11.45 -10.20 17.50
CA ALA A 26 -10.91 -8.89 17.16
C ALA A 26 -11.26 -8.55 15.71
N GLN A 27 -12.04 -7.48 15.49
CA GLN A 27 -12.19 -6.89 14.17
C GLN A 27 -10.83 -6.32 13.74
N PRO A 28 -10.25 -6.77 12.61
CA PRO A 28 -8.99 -6.23 12.15
C PRO A 28 -9.18 -4.74 11.87
N ASN A 29 -8.24 -3.91 12.36
CA ASN A 29 -8.18 -2.51 11.96
C ASN A 29 -8.22 -2.43 10.45
N GLN A 30 -9.09 -1.61 9.88
CA GLN A 30 -9.18 -1.51 8.42
C GLN A 30 -8.15 -0.49 7.92
N VAL A 31 -7.50 -0.84 6.82
CA VAL A 31 -6.72 0.12 6.02
C VAL A 31 -7.41 0.34 4.69
N VAL A 32 -7.26 1.54 4.16
CA VAL A 32 -7.84 1.93 2.89
C VAL A 32 -6.75 1.88 1.82
N VAL A 33 -7.05 1.24 0.71
CA VAL A 33 -6.23 1.23 -0.50
C VAL A 33 -7.08 1.75 -1.64
N TYR A 34 -6.58 2.73 -2.39
CA TYR A 34 -7.23 3.15 -3.62
C TYR A 34 -6.72 2.28 -4.77
N LEU A 35 -7.63 1.58 -5.44
CA LEU A 35 -7.36 0.78 -6.62
C LEU A 35 -8.01 1.41 -7.85
N VAL A 36 -7.56 1.03 -9.03
CA VAL A 36 -8.18 1.47 -10.27
C VAL A 36 -9.19 0.44 -10.74
N ARG A 37 -10.38 0.91 -11.08
CA ARG A 37 -11.44 0.11 -11.70
C ARG A 37 -12.11 0.98 -12.77
N ASP A 38 -12.26 0.44 -13.98
CA ASP A 38 -12.91 1.15 -15.09
C ASP A 38 -12.32 2.54 -15.38
N GLY A 39 -10.99 2.66 -15.22
CA GLY A 39 -10.24 3.92 -15.42
C GLY A 39 -10.34 4.93 -14.28
N ARG A 40 -11.05 4.61 -13.19
CA ARG A 40 -11.29 5.50 -12.05
C ARG A 40 -10.66 4.96 -10.78
N LEU A 41 -10.34 5.86 -9.84
CA LEU A 41 -9.96 5.45 -8.49
C LEU A 41 -11.19 4.95 -7.73
N ALA A 42 -11.01 3.86 -7.01
CA ALA A 42 -12.02 3.24 -6.18
C ALA A 42 -11.43 2.88 -4.83
N ARG A 43 -12.13 3.26 -3.77
CA ARG A 43 -11.76 3.00 -2.39
C ARG A 43 -12.00 1.53 -2.04
N VAL A 44 -10.98 0.83 -1.55
CA VAL A 44 -11.07 -0.57 -1.13
C VAL A 44 -10.59 -0.71 0.31
N PHE A 45 -11.41 -1.34 1.15
CA PHE A 45 -11.08 -1.65 2.53
C PHE A 45 -10.37 -3.00 2.59
N ARG A 46 -9.21 -3.03 3.23
CA ARG A 46 -8.44 -4.25 3.43
C ARG A 46 -8.15 -4.45 4.92
N PRO A 47 -7.94 -5.71 5.35
CA PRO A 47 -7.43 -5.99 6.68
C PRO A 47 -6.12 -5.25 6.91
N GLY A 48 -6.05 -4.55 8.03
CA GLY A 48 -4.88 -3.84 8.50
C GLY A 48 -4.25 -4.51 9.72
N LEU A 49 -3.16 -3.92 10.18
CA LEU A 49 -2.44 -4.36 11.38
C LEU A 49 -2.40 -3.21 12.40
N LEU A 50 -2.43 -3.57 13.69
CA LEU A 50 -2.27 -2.62 14.78
C LEU A 50 -0.91 -1.91 14.64
N ASN A 51 -0.90 -0.59 14.89
CA ASN A 51 0.30 0.26 14.78
C ASN A 51 0.93 0.32 13.39
N GLN A 52 0.19 -0.05 12.33
CA GLN A 52 0.64 0.08 10.94
C GLN A 52 -0.32 0.93 10.11
N PRO A 53 -0.44 2.25 10.40
CA PRO A 53 -1.39 3.14 9.73
C PRO A 53 -1.13 3.30 8.22
N TYR A 54 0.11 3.08 7.76
CA TYR A 54 0.50 3.21 6.35
C TYR A 54 0.59 1.88 5.61
N LEU A 55 0.09 0.78 6.19
CA LEU A 55 0.10 -0.54 5.56
C LEU A 55 -0.61 -0.53 4.20
N GLY A 56 -1.57 0.38 3.99
CA GLY A 56 -2.19 0.58 2.68
C GLY A 56 -1.20 0.86 1.55
N LEU A 57 -0.12 1.60 1.81
CA LEU A 57 0.92 1.88 0.80
C LEU A 57 1.73 0.63 0.44
N GLN A 58 2.02 -0.23 1.41
CA GLN A 58 2.69 -1.52 1.16
C GLN A 58 1.76 -2.49 0.43
N GLN A 59 0.48 -2.47 0.78
CA GLN A 59 -0.54 -3.27 0.11
C GLN A 59 -0.82 -2.80 -1.33
N LEU A 60 -0.47 -1.56 -1.67
CA LEU A 60 -0.59 -1.00 -3.01
C LEU A 60 0.54 -1.46 -3.96
N THR A 61 1.72 -1.76 -3.42
CA THR A 61 2.90 -2.19 -4.20
C THR A 61 2.84 -3.66 -4.61
N VAL A 62 1.94 -4.44 -4.00
CA VAL A 62 1.71 -5.84 -4.34
C VAL A 62 0.52 -5.99 -5.29
N ARG A 63 0.50 -7.09 -6.04
CA ARG A 63 -0.64 -7.45 -6.90
C ARG A 63 -1.91 -7.55 -6.04
N PRO A 64 -3.04 -6.96 -6.46
CA PRO A 64 -4.31 -7.14 -5.76
C PRO A 64 -4.70 -8.63 -5.63
N PRO A 65 -5.35 -9.04 -4.53
CA PRO A 65 -5.88 -10.40 -4.39
C PRO A 65 -6.82 -10.79 -5.52
N ASP A 66 -6.91 -12.09 -5.83
CA ASP A 66 -7.71 -12.57 -6.97
C ASP A 66 -9.19 -12.18 -6.88
N ALA A 67 -9.76 -12.14 -5.67
CA ALA A 67 -11.15 -11.67 -5.45
C ALA A 67 -11.35 -10.18 -5.80
N GLU A 68 -10.31 -9.35 -5.72
CA GLU A 68 -10.37 -7.95 -6.16
C GLU A 68 -10.16 -7.85 -7.68
N ILE A 69 -9.25 -8.65 -8.23
CA ILE A 69 -9.02 -8.72 -9.69
C ILE A 69 -10.29 -9.17 -10.42
N GLN A 70 -10.99 -10.19 -9.90
CA GLN A 70 -12.27 -10.66 -10.45
C GLN A 70 -13.36 -9.58 -10.43
N ARG A 71 -13.24 -8.58 -9.55
CA ARG A 71 -14.13 -7.41 -9.48
C ARG A 71 -13.65 -6.23 -10.34
N GLY A 72 -12.60 -6.41 -11.13
CA GLY A 72 -12.05 -5.41 -12.05
C GLY A 72 -11.07 -4.43 -11.39
N TYR A 73 -10.64 -4.67 -10.15
CA TYR A 73 -9.66 -3.82 -9.48
C TYR A 73 -8.23 -4.15 -9.91
N ARG A 74 -7.43 -3.12 -10.15
CA ARG A 74 -6.00 -3.23 -10.46
C ARG A 74 -5.17 -2.15 -9.78
N THR A 75 -3.90 -2.44 -9.56
CA THR A 75 -2.89 -1.42 -9.26
C THR A 75 -2.28 -0.92 -10.57
N LEU A 76 -2.04 0.39 -10.69
CA LEU A 76 -1.28 0.93 -11.81
C LEU A 76 0.19 1.15 -11.46
N LEU A 77 0.60 0.80 -10.23
CA LEU A 77 2.01 0.87 -9.85
C LEU A 77 2.81 -0.12 -10.70
N PRO A 78 3.92 0.33 -11.32
CA PRO A 78 4.83 -0.57 -12.01
C PRO A 78 5.39 -1.64 -11.06
N ALA A 79 5.60 -2.85 -11.58
CA ALA A 79 6.21 -3.93 -10.83
C ALA A 79 7.60 -3.54 -10.30
N GLY A 80 7.88 -3.87 -9.04
CA GLY A 80 9.15 -3.57 -8.36
C GLY A 80 9.25 -2.15 -7.78
N VAL A 81 8.19 -1.34 -7.86
CA VAL A 81 8.08 -0.10 -7.08
C VAL A 81 7.80 -0.44 -5.62
N THR A 82 8.54 0.19 -4.71
CA THR A 82 8.25 0.17 -3.28
C THR A 82 7.95 1.58 -2.77
N LEU A 83 7.04 1.64 -1.79
CA LEU A 83 6.60 2.87 -1.14
C LEU A 83 6.88 2.73 0.36
N THR A 84 7.72 3.61 0.89
CA THR A 84 8.06 3.62 2.31
C THR A 84 7.62 4.95 2.91
N ALA A 85 6.62 4.89 3.78
CA ALA A 85 6.24 6.02 4.62
C ALA A 85 7.15 6.07 5.84
N ASP A 86 7.61 7.27 6.22
CA ASP A 86 8.32 7.50 7.47
C ASP A 86 7.34 8.11 8.51
N PRO A 87 6.84 7.32 9.49
CA PRO A 87 5.91 7.79 10.51
C PRO A 87 6.47 8.91 11.37
N SER A 88 7.80 8.93 11.57
CA SER A 88 8.49 9.89 12.43
C SER A 88 8.55 11.30 11.83
N ARG A 89 8.08 11.44 10.58
CA ARG A 89 8.12 12.68 9.80
C ARG A 89 6.75 13.24 9.43
N ILE A 90 5.67 12.79 10.08
CA ILE A 90 4.46 13.59 10.04
C ILE A 90 4.72 14.85 10.87
N ASP A 91 4.83 15.98 10.18
CA ASP A 91 4.95 17.27 10.84
C ASP A 91 3.62 17.69 11.49
N GLN A 92 3.64 18.77 12.26
CA GLN A 92 2.43 19.32 12.90
C GLN A 92 1.35 19.74 11.88
N GLY A 93 1.70 19.87 10.59
CA GLY A 93 0.80 20.16 9.48
C GLY A 93 0.16 18.93 8.84
N GLY A 94 0.54 17.71 9.24
CA GLY A 94 0.04 16.47 8.64
C GLY A 94 0.73 16.11 7.32
N LEU A 95 1.95 16.60 7.06
CA LEU A 95 2.72 16.25 5.88
C LEU A 95 3.38 14.88 6.04
N LEU A 96 2.96 13.89 5.24
CA LEU A 96 3.63 12.61 5.13
C LEU A 96 4.63 12.61 3.96
N THR A 97 5.89 12.23 4.23
CA THR A 97 6.85 11.95 3.16
C THR A 97 6.83 10.46 2.82
N VAL A 98 6.54 10.14 1.55
CA VAL A 98 6.55 8.77 1.01
C VAL A 98 7.75 8.63 0.08
N ARG A 99 8.68 7.77 0.46
CA ARG A 99 9.88 7.47 -0.33
C ARG A 99 9.54 6.42 -1.37
N VAL A 100 9.89 6.70 -2.62
CA VAL A 100 9.72 5.82 -3.76
C VAL A 100 11.08 5.28 -4.14
N ASN A 101 11.26 3.97 -4.29
CA ASN A 101 12.60 3.41 -4.58
C ASN A 101 13.13 3.66 -6.01
N ARG A 102 12.31 4.15 -6.93
CA ARG A 102 12.70 4.44 -8.31
C ARG A 102 12.83 5.93 -8.55
N ALA A 103 13.94 6.33 -9.16
CA ALA A 103 14.20 7.70 -9.55
C ALA A 103 13.38 8.12 -10.78
N ASN A 104 13.07 9.42 -10.87
CA ASN A 104 12.56 10.09 -12.07
C ASN A 104 11.46 9.33 -12.82
N VAL A 105 10.45 8.81 -12.10
CA VAL A 105 9.35 8.15 -12.77
C VAL A 105 8.31 9.19 -13.17
N ASP A 106 8.15 9.43 -14.46
CA ASP A 106 7.03 10.19 -15.03
C ASP A 106 5.75 9.36 -14.87
N TRP A 107 5.23 9.32 -13.65
CA TRP A 107 4.00 8.62 -13.34
C TRP A 107 2.81 9.38 -13.93
N PRO A 108 1.93 8.68 -14.69
CA PRO A 108 0.66 9.24 -15.11
C PRO A 108 -0.11 9.76 -13.89
N ARG A 109 -0.92 10.81 -14.09
CA ARG A 109 -1.70 11.44 -13.01
C ARG A 109 -2.50 10.44 -12.19
N LEU A 110 -3.08 9.44 -12.84
CA LEU A 110 -3.88 8.41 -12.17
C LEU A 110 -3.04 7.50 -11.24
N VAL A 111 -1.77 7.26 -11.56
CA VAL A 111 -0.83 6.52 -10.68
C VAL A 111 -0.48 7.37 -9.46
N LEU A 112 -0.16 8.65 -9.67
CA LEU A 112 0.10 9.59 -8.58
C LEU A 112 -1.11 9.71 -7.66
N ALA A 113 -2.30 9.83 -8.24
CA ALA A 113 -3.57 9.86 -7.53
C ALA A 113 -3.73 8.63 -6.63
N GLN A 114 -3.45 7.44 -7.17
CA GLN A 114 -3.54 6.18 -6.46
C GLN A 114 -2.66 6.15 -5.20
N VAL A 115 -1.41 6.61 -5.33
CA VAL A 115 -0.44 6.67 -4.22
C VAL A 115 -0.85 7.71 -3.19
N VAL A 116 -1.12 8.94 -3.62
CA VAL A 116 -1.47 10.05 -2.73
C VAL A 116 -2.75 9.75 -1.97
N CYS A 117 -3.77 9.19 -2.63
CA CYS A 117 -5.04 8.89 -1.98
C CYS A 117 -4.96 7.72 -1.01
N THR A 118 -4.13 6.73 -1.31
CA THR A 118 -3.83 5.66 -0.35
C THR A 118 -3.09 6.19 0.87
N ALA A 119 -2.12 7.11 0.69
CA ALA A 119 -1.40 7.75 1.78
C ALA A 119 -2.31 8.66 2.63
N ASN A 120 -3.14 9.49 2.00
CA ASN A 120 -4.03 10.44 2.67
C ASN A 120 -5.17 9.75 3.45
N ALA A 121 -5.49 8.49 3.11
CA ALA A 121 -6.47 7.73 3.86
C ALA A 121 -5.95 7.24 5.23
N ALA A 122 -4.64 7.37 5.50
CA ALA A 122 -4.07 7.09 6.81
C ALA A 122 -4.41 8.23 7.80
N PRO A 123 -4.58 7.91 9.10
CA PRO A 123 -4.91 8.91 10.11
C PRO A 123 -3.83 9.99 10.21
N ASN A 124 -4.26 11.23 10.42
CA ASN A 124 -3.41 12.42 10.60
C ASN A 124 -2.57 12.84 9.39
N VAL A 125 -2.78 12.22 8.22
CA VAL A 125 -2.20 12.70 6.96
C VAL A 125 -3.13 13.74 6.34
N ARG A 126 -2.57 14.87 5.92
CA ARG A 126 -3.27 15.93 5.19
C ARG A 126 -2.60 16.23 3.86
N MET A 127 -1.28 16.10 3.83
CA MET A 127 -0.45 16.35 2.66
C MET A 127 0.49 15.18 2.45
N VAL A 128 0.83 14.91 1.20
CA VAL A 128 1.74 13.82 0.82
C VAL A 128 2.82 14.38 -0.08
N ARG A 129 4.08 14.22 0.31
CA ARG A 129 5.24 14.51 -0.52
C ARG A 129 5.87 13.21 -0.98
N LEU A 130 6.06 13.07 -2.28
CA LEU A 130 6.80 11.94 -2.86
C LEU A 130 8.28 12.29 -2.92
N ASP A 131 9.11 11.46 -2.29
CA ASP A 131 10.57 11.57 -2.27
C ASP A 131 11.14 10.50 -3.20
N TYR A 132 11.75 10.93 -4.30
CA TYR A 132 12.39 10.04 -5.28
C TYR A 132 13.91 10.10 -5.09
N PRO A 133 14.64 8.98 -5.18
CA PRO A 133 16.09 9.01 -5.16
C PRO A 133 16.58 9.82 -6.36
N ILE A 134 17.50 10.74 -6.11
CA ILE A 134 18.22 11.43 -7.17
C ILE A 134 19.25 10.45 -7.72
N VAL A 135 19.11 10.05 -8.98
CA VAL A 135 20.22 9.40 -9.69
C VAL A 135 21.16 10.50 -10.11
N VAL A 136 22.23 10.71 -9.35
CA VAL A 136 23.36 11.51 -9.82
C VAL A 136 24.06 10.67 -10.88
N LEU A 137 23.69 10.85 -12.14
CA LEU A 137 24.55 10.46 -13.24
C LEU A 137 25.82 11.29 -13.07
N ALA A 138 26.93 10.65 -12.74
CA ALA A 138 28.22 11.33 -12.72
C ALA A 138 28.41 12.00 -14.09
N PRO A 139 28.56 13.33 -14.17
CA PRO A 139 28.79 14.00 -15.44
C PRO A 139 30.12 13.51 -16.02
N GLN A 140 30.10 12.95 -17.22
CA GLN A 140 31.17 13.22 -18.17
C GLN A 140 30.77 14.56 -18.80
N ASP A 141 31.46 15.61 -18.38
CA ASP A 141 31.40 16.99 -18.87
C ASP A 141 30.11 17.80 -18.61
N GLY A 142 30.17 18.59 -17.52
CA GLY A 142 30.16 20.05 -17.65
C GLY A 142 28.89 20.79 -18.11
N THR A 143 27.66 20.32 -17.85
CA THR A 143 26.48 21.21 -18.00
C THR A 143 25.43 20.98 -16.91
N THR A 144 25.11 22.04 -16.17
CA THR A 144 24.13 22.10 -15.09
C THR A 144 22.70 21.94 -15.63
N PRO A 145 21.89 20.96 -15.19
CA PRO A 145 20.48 20.92 -15.54
C PRO A 145 19.67 21.89 -14.67
N SER A 146 18.86 22.71 -15.34
CA SER A 146 17.94 23.67 -14.73
C SER A 146 16.73 22.97 -14.08
N SER A 147 16.42 23.41 -12.87
CA SER A 147 15.32 22.93 -12.03
C SER A 147 13.95 23.28 -12.62
N GLY A 148 13.24 22.27 -13.13
CA GLY A 148 11.87 22.36 -13.66
C GLY A 148 10.77 22.00 -12.67
N SER A 149 10.97 22.18 -11.35
CA SER A 149 10.06 21.67 -10.30
C SER A 149 8.82 22.55 -10.01
N ASN A 150 8.78 23.79 -10.50
CA ASN A 150 7.77 24.76 -10.05
C ASN A 150 6.32 24.46 -10.51
N GLY A 151 6.14 23.69 -11.59
CA GLY A 151 4.81 23.42 -12.17
C GLY A 151 4.06 22.30 -11.46
N THR A 152 4.74 21.20 -11.16
CA THR A 152 4.20 20.05 -10.44
C THR A 152 3.97 20.38 -8.97
N GLU A 153 4.90 21.09 -8.33
CA GLU A 153 4.82 21.46 -6.91
C GLU A 153 3.61 22.35 -6.60
N ARG A 154 3.34 23.36 -7.44
CA ARG A 154 2.13 24.21 -7.35
C ARG A 154 0.83 23.48 -7.68
N LEU A 155 0.91 22.35 -8.37
CA LEU A 155 -0.23 21.48 -8.65
C LEU A 155 -0.49 20.59 -7.43
N PHE A 156 0.56 20.03 -6.82
CA PHE A 156 0.48 19.27 -5.57
C PHE A 156 -0.06 20.11 -4.40
N GLU A 157 0.37 21.36 -4.23
CA GLU A 157 -0.19 22.28 -3.23
C GLU A 157 -1.68 22.59 -3.46
N ARG A 158 -2.11 22.74 -4.72
CA ARG A 158 -3.54 22.94 -5.05
C ARG A 158 -4.37 21.67 -4.93
N MET A 159 -3.79 20.50 -5.20
CA MET A 159 -4.45 19.19 -5.10
C MET A 159 -4.66 18.79 -3.63
N ALA A 160 -3.68 19.02 -2.77
CA ALA A 160 -3.75 18.68 -1.34
C ALA A 160 -4.72 19.56 -0.55
N SER A 161 -5.10 20.73 -1.07
CA SER A 161 -5.92 21.72 -0.34
C SER A 161 -7.40 21.78 -0.74
N ARG A 162 -7.82 21.20 -1.88
CA ARG A 162 -9.19 21.44 -2.44
C ARG A 162 -10.08 20.23 -2.65
N TYR A 163 -9.55 19.02 -2.77
CA TYR A 163 -10.35 17.86 -3.15
C TYR A 163 -10.16 16.70 -2.18
N THR A 164 -11.26 16.09 -1.73
CA THR A 164 -11.19 14.76 -1.13
C THR A 164 -10.81 13.76 -2.23
N CYS A 165 -10.18 12.64 -1.85
CA CYS A 165 -9.78 11.62 -2.83
C CYS A 165 -10.94 11.02 -3.62
N ASP A 166 -12.13 11.02 -3.03
CA ASP A 166 -13.37 10.64 -3.71
C ASP A 166 -13.77 11.68 -4.77
N GLN A 167 -13.63 12.99 -4.48
CA GLN A 167 -13.89 14.07 -5.46
C GLN A 167 -12.85 14.13 -6.57
N PHE A 168 -11.60 13.78 -6.27
CA PHE A 168 -10.54 13.74 -7.26
C PHE A 168 -10.76 12.58 -8.25
N ALA A 169 -11.22 11.41 -7.77
CA ALA A 169 -11.55 10.26 -8.61
C ALA A 169 -12.56 10.59 -9.72
N ASP A 170 -13.50 11.49 -9.45
CA ASP A 170 -14.51 11.94 -10.42
C ASP A 170 -13.94 12.93 -11.45
N GLN A 171 -12.93 13.72 -11.11
CA GLN A 171 -12.34 14.73 -12.01
C GLN A 171 -11.35 14.15 -13.03
N ILE A 172 -10.68 13.03 -12.75
CA ILE A 172 -9.70 12.43 -13.69
C ILE A 172 -10.38 11.52 -14.74
N ALA A 173 -11.70 11.35 -14.64
CA ALA A 173 -12.49 10.46 -15.50
C ALA A 173 -13.13 11.17 -16.71
N GLY A 174 -12.91 12.48 -16.87
CA GLY A 174 -13.34 13.30 -18.01
C GLY A 174 -12.16 13.82 -18.81
#